data_AF-A0A948UII1-F1
#
_entry.id   AF-A0A948UII1-F1
#
_cell.length_a   1.000
_cell.length_b   1.000
_cell.length_c   1.000
_cell.angle_alpha   90.00
_cell.angle_beta   90.00
_cell.angle_gamma   90.00
#
_symmetry.space_group_name_H-M   'P 1'
#
loop_
_entity.id
_entity.type
_entity.pdbx_description
1 polymer ?
#
loop_
_entity_poly.entity_id
_entity_poly.type
_entity_poly.pdbx_seq_one_letter_code
_entity_poly.pdbx_strand_id
1 'polypeptide(L)'
;MHYRNFDLFKKYLEGDVVDEADKEDTYELTSMGLARIGFTTLDDETRETAMLTPLGMDIYKREKILRNPLKKFFYSLANSAY
;
A
#
# COMPACT_ATOMS: atom_id res chain seq x y z
N MET A 1 -7.73 -3.47 8.76
CA MET A 1 -7.25 -2.38 7.88
C MET A 1 -8.42 -1.47 7.56
N HIS A 2 -8.33 -0.17 7.86
CA HIS A 2 -9.37 0.78 7.47
C HIS A 2 -9.43 0.93 5.94
N TYR A 3 -10.60 1.29 5.39
CA TYR A 3 -10.78 1.48 3.94
C TYR A 3 -9.72 2.41 3.33
N ARG A 4 -9.36 3.47 4.08
CA ARG A 4 -8.37 4.48 3.69
C ARG A 4 -6.98 3.90 3.42
N ASN A 5 -6.55 2.92 4.20
CA ASN A 5 -5.25 2.27 4.01
C ASN A 5 -5.22 1.49 2.69
N PHE A 6 -6.33 0.89 2.25
CA PHE A 6 -6.32 0.16 0.98
C PHE A 6 -6.13 1.10 -0.23
N ASP A 7 -6.74 2.28 -0.19
CA ASP A 7 -6.59 3.29 -1.24
C ASP A 7 -5.18 3.88 -1.28
N LEU A 8 -4.54 4.08 -0.11
CA LEU A 8 -3.13 4.49 -0.04
C LEU A 8 -2.18 3.43 -0.60
N PHE A 9 -2.41 2.15 -0.30
CA PHE A 9 -1.60 1.06 -0.88
C PHE A 9 -1.78 0.99 -2.40
N LYS A 10 -2.99 1.26 -2.90
CA LYS A 10 -3.24 1.34 -4.34
C LYS A 10 -2.48 2.52 -4.97
N LYS A 11 -2.49 3.68 -4.31
CA LYS A 11 -1.81 4.90 -4.78
C LYS A 11 -0.29 4.73 -4.84
N TYR A 12 0.32 4.24 -3.76
CA TYR A 12 1.77 4.11 -3.64
C TYR A 12 2.33 2.75 -4.10
N LEU A 13 1.56 1.97 -4.87
CA LEU A 13 1.98 0.67 -5.36
C LEU A 13 3.22 0.75 -6.27
N GLU A 14 3.24 1.78 -7.13
CA GLU A 14 4.29 1.99 -8.14
C GLU A 14 5.19 3.19 -7.82
N GLY A 15 4.94 3.86 -6.69
CA GLY A 15 5.60 5.11 -6.32
C GLY A 15 4.82 6.32 -6.82
N ASP A 16 4.44 7.21 -5.90
CA ASP A 16 3.76 8.47 -6.23
C ASP A 16 4.19 9.58 -5.26
N VAL A 17 3.92 10.83 -5.63
CA VAL A 17 4.14 11.99 -4.77
C VAL A 17 3.17 11.91 -3.58
N VAL A 18 3.69 12.18 -2.39
CA VAL A 18 2.89 12.18 -1.16
C VAL A 18 2.10 13.48 -1.08
N ASP A 19 0.77 13.37 -1.13
CA ASP A 19 -0.11 14.51 -0.89
C ASP A 19 -0.12 14.88 0.60
N GLU A 20 -0.27 16.16 0.91
CA GLU A 20 -0.35 16.66 2.31
C GLU A 20 -1.45 15.94 3.12
N ALA A 21 -2.57 15.60 2.48
CA ALA A 21 -3.69 14.91 3.12
C ALA A 21 -3.38 13.45 3.50
N ASP A 22 -2.35 12.87 2.89
CA ASP A 22 -1.97 11.46 3.05
C ASP A 22 -0.71 11.29 3.90
N LYS A 23 -0.04 12.39 4.30
CA LYS A 23 1.25 12.36 4.99
C LYS A 23 1.22 11.57 6.29
N GLU A 24 0.25 11.84 7.16
CA GLU A 24 0.13 11.17 8.47
C GLU A 24 0.02 9.65 8.30
N ASP A 25 -0.92 9.21 7.45
CA ASP A 25 -1.13 7.80 7.15
C ASP A 25 0.12 7.18 6.49
N THR A 26 0.80 7.91 5.59
CA THR A 26 2.01 7.43 4.90
C THR A 26 3.19 7.27 5.85
N TYR A 27 3.36 8.17 6.82
CA TYR A 27 4.36 8.04 7.88
C TYR A 27 4.04 6.87 8.80
N GLU A 28 2.78 6.63 9.14
CA GLU A 28 2.36 5.44 9.88
C GLU A 28 2.75 4.17 9.13
N LEU A 29 2.43 4.08 7.83
CA LEU A 29 2.80 2.93 6.99
C LEU A 29 4.32 2.74 6.91
N THR A 30 5.08 3.83 6.89
CA THR A 30 6.54 3.79 6.90
C THR A 30 7.08 3.27 8.23
N SER A 31 6.51 3.71 9.36
CA SER A 31 6.88 3.21 10.70
C SER A 31 6.61 1.71 10.87
N MET A 32 5.58 1.19 10.21
CA MET A 32 5.24 -0.24 10.16
C MET A 32 6.10 -1.03 9.15
N GLY A 33 6.99 -0.37 8.41
CA GLY A 33 7.82 -0.98 7.37
C GLY A 33 7.04 -1.38 6.10
N LEU A 34 5.84 -0.84 5.91
CA LEU A 34 4.95 -1.16 4.78
C LEU A 34 5.14 -0.23 3.59
N ALA A 35 5.64 0.99 3.83
CA ALA A 35 6.02 1.96 2.82
C ALA A 35 7.44 2.48 3.05
N ARG A 36 8.03 3.09 2.02
CA ARG A 36 9.28 3.84 2.07
C ARG A 36 9.05 5.22 1.48
N ILE A 37 9.66 6.21 2.13
CA ILE A 37 9.67 7.58 1.65
C ILE A 37 10.98 7.84 0.92
N GLY A 38 10.87 8.46 -0.25
CA GLY A 38 11.94 9.02 -1.03
C GLY A 38 11.66 10.50 -1.32
N PHE A 39 12.56 11.13 -2.05
CA PHE A 39 12.43 12.51 -2.47
C PHE A 39 12.70 12.62 -3.96
N THR A 40 11.93 13.44 -4.65
CA THR A 40 12.13 13.78 -6.06
C THR A 40 12.08 15.29 -6.22
N THR A 41 12.70 15.82 -7.27
CA THR A 41 12.65 17.26 -7.58
C THR A 41 11.72 17.46 -8.78
N LEU A 42 10.67 18.25 -8.57
CA LEU A 42 9.67 18.60 -9.59
C LEU A 42 9.51 20.13 -9.54
N ASP A 43 9.66 20.80 -10.68
CA ASP A 43 9.52 22.26 -10.80
C ASP A 43 10.37 23.05 -9.78
N ASP A 44 11.64 22.66 -9.60
CA ASP A 44 12.58 23.22 -8.60
C ASP A 44 12.17 23.06 -7.12
N GLU A 45 11.11 22.30 -6.83
CA GLU A 45 10.69 21.96 -5.48
C GLU A 45 11.03 20.50 -5.13
N THR A 46 11.58 20.29 -3.94
CA THR A 46 11.76 18.94 -3.38
C THR A 46 10.41 18.43 -2.88
N ARG A 47 9.95 17.33 -3.46
CA ARG A 47 8.70 16.65 -3.08
C ARG A 47 8.97 15.27 -2.51
N GLU A 48 8.22 14.92 -1.47
CA GLU A 48 8.22 13.57 -0.90
C GLU A 48 7.50 12.61 -1.84
N THR A 49 8.05 11.43 -2.00
CA THR A 49 7.44 10.33 -2.75
C THR A 49 7.32 9.12 -1.83
N ALA A 50 6.26 8.34 -1.96
CA ALA A 50 6.11 7.09 -1.22
C ALA A 50 5.93 5.90 -2.14
N MET A 51 6.54 4.78 -1.76
CA MET A 51 6.43 3.50 -2.45
C MET A 51 6.23 2.38 -1.45
N LEU A 52 5.39 1.40 -1.77
CA LEU A 52 5.23 0.21 -0.93
C LEU A 52 6.51 -0.63 -0.88
N THR A 53 6.80 -1.20 0.29
CA THR A 53 7.83 -2.24 0.44
C THR A 53 7.30 -3.59 -0.06
N PRO A 54 8.16 -4.60 -0.27
CA PRO A 54 7.70 -5.96 -0.58
C PRO A 54 6.66 -6.48 0.42
N LEU A 55 6.83 -6.18 1.72
CA LEU A 55 5.87 -6.53 2.75
C LEU A 55 4.53 -5.81 2.55
N GLY A 56 4.55 -4.50 2.28
CA GLY A 56 3.35 -3.74 1.96
C GLY A 56 2.62 -4.26 0.72
N MET A 57 3.36 -4.62 -0.33
CA MET A 57 2.80 -5.21 -1.55
C MET A 57 2.10 -6.54 -1.28
N ASP A 58 2.67 -7.40 -0.45
CA ASP A 58 2.06 -8.70 -0.10
C ASP A 58 0.77 -8.53 0.70
N ILE A 59 0.74 -7.58 1.64
CA ILE A 59 -0.49 -7.23 2.36
C ILE A 59 -1.56 -6.70 1.40
N TYR A 60 -1.20 -5.79 0.49
CA TYR A 60 -2.13 -5.28 -0.53
C TYR A 60 -2.70 -6.39 -1.42
N LYS A 61 -1.87 -7.33 -1.87
CA LYS A 61 -2.32 -8.48 -2.67
C LYS A 61 -3.31 -9.35 -1.89
N ARG A 62 -3.03 -9.64 -0.61
CA ARG A 62 -3.94 -10.41 0.25
C ARG A 62 -5.27 -9.67 0.44
N GLU A 63 -5.24 -8.39 0.77
CA GLU A 63 -6.44 -7.56 0.92
C GLU A 63 -7.26 -7.51 -0.38
N LYS A 64 -6.60 -7.37 -1.53
CA LYS A 64 -7.27 -7.39 -2.85
C LYS A 64 -7.97 -8.72 -3.14
N ILE A 65 -7.41 -9.84 -2.67
CA ILE A 65 -8.05 -11.17 -2.76
C ILE A 65 -9.25 -11.24 -1.83
N LEU A 66 -9.10 -10.81 -0.58
CA LEU A 66 -10.14 -10.89 0.45
C LEU A 66 -11.35 -9.99 0.15
N ARG A 67 -11.13 -8.86 -0.54
CA ARG A 67 -12.20 -7.94 -0.97
C ARG A 67 -13.05 -8.48 -2.13
N ASN A 68 -12.56 -9.47 -2.88
CA ASN A 68 -13.34 -10.09 -3.96
C ASN A 68 -13.89 -11.46 -3.48
N PRO A 69 -15.21 -11.63 -3.36
CA PRO A 69 -15.81 -12.84 -2.78
C PRO A 69 -15.38 -14.14 -3.49
N LEU A 70 -15.28 -14.10 -4.82
CA LEU A 70 -14.85 -15.24 -5.63
C LEU A 70 -13.38 -15.57 -5.38
N LYS A 71 -12.51 -14.56 -5.40
CA LYS A 71 -11.08 -14.78 -5.14
C LYS A 71 -10.83 -15.26 -3.71
N LYS A 72 -11.55 -14.73 -2.73
CA LYS A 72 -11.52 -15.19 -1.34
C LYS A 72 -11.90 -16.67 -1.22
N PHE A 73 -12.95 -17.10 -1.92
CA PHE A 73 -13.39 -18.49 -1.93
C PHE A 73 -12.31 -19.43 -2.47
N PHE A 74 -11.75 -19.15 -3.65
CA PHE A 74 -10.68 -19.97 -4.23
C PHE A 74 -9.38 -19.93 -3.41
N TYR A 75 -9.02 -18.77 -2.86
CA TYR A 75 -7.84 -18.64 -2.00
C TYR A 75 -7.97 -19.42 -0.69
N SER A 76 -9.18 -19.45 -0.11
CA SER A 76 -9.49 -20.27 1.07
C SER A 76 -9.38 -21.75 0.76
N LEU A 77 -9.94 -22.21 -0.36
CA LEU A 77 -9.87 -23.60 -0.82
C LEU A 77 -8.42 -24.07 -1.06
N ALA A 78 -7.60 -23.22 -1.67
CA ALA A 78 -6.19 -23.54 -1.94
C ALA A 78 -5.33 -23.63 -0.68
N ASN A 79 -5.66 -22.88 0.38
CA ASN A 79 -4.91 -22.86 1.64
C ASN A 79 -5.55 -23.73 2.76
N SER A 80 -6.75 -24.29 2.56
CA SER A 80 -7.41 -25.18 3.53
C SER A 80 -7.00 -26.65 3.38
N ALA A 81 -6.05 -26.97 2.49
CA ALA A 81 -5.58 -28.33 2.23
C ALA A 81 -4.31 -28.71 3.04
N TYR A 82 -4.02 -27.98 4.13
CA TYR A 82 -2.97 -28.28 5.10
C TYR A 82 -3.55 -28.50 6.49
#